data_AF-A0A7V1BV96-F1
#
_entry.id   AF-A0A7V1BV96-F1
#
_cell.length_a   1.000
_cell.length_b   1.000
_cell.length_c   1.000
_cell.angle_alpha   90.00
_cell.angle_beta   90.00
_cell.angle_gamma   90.00
#
_symmetry.space_group_name_H-M   'P 1'
#
loop_
_entity.id
_entity.type
_entity.pdbx_description
1 polymer ?
#
loop_
_entity_poly.entity_id
_entity_poly.type
_entity_poly.pdbx_seq_one_letter_code
_entity_poly.pdbx_strand_id
1 'polypeptide(L)'
;MSQRPDAIGLIEREAGLEGLVVRPLSAHLFQPSIPEREGWVDREAMMAMRGRSRKPQIQLAAELGINDYPCPAGGCLLTQRDFSRRLELLLKEDAHPPVAEIKSLRLGRLFFSSTGHRIIIPRNEEETRSLELLAQPGDTLMSAEDHTGPTTIIKGNDIIRRTLEEAAALTARYGQGRDEESVKIGYSIGGDGETSDRFRMEASPAEGRRLASELKRL
;
A
#
# COMPACT_ATOMS: atom_id res chain seq x y z
N MET A 1 -16.18 23.11 -5.04
CA MET A 1 -16.43 22.04 -6.04
C MET A 1 -15.54 22.32 -7.24
N SER A 2 -14.80 21.33 -7.70
CA SER A 2 -13.87 21.44 -8.83
C SER A 2 -14.56 21.34 -10.19
N GLN A 3 -15.75 20.73 -10.25
CA GLN A 3 -16.52 20.55 -11.49
C GLN A 3 -17.55 21.69 -11.67
N ARG A 4 -17.08 22.88 -12.03
CA ARG A 4 -17.94 24.01 -12.43
C ARG A 4 -17.89 24.16 -13.96
N PRO A 5 -18.95 24.68 -14.62
CA PRO A 5 -18.97 24.78 -16.08
C PRO A 5 -17.77 25.54 -16.69
N ASP A 6 -17.34 26.62 -16.05
CA ASP A 6 -16.16 27.40 -16.42
C ASP A 6 -14.86 26.59 -16.31
N ALA A 7 -14.67 25.87 -15.19
CA ALA A 7 -13.52 25.01 -14.98
C ALA A 7 -13.50 23.85 -15.99
N ILE A 8 -14.65 23.27 -16.29
CA ILE A 8 -14.79 22.19 -17.26
C ILE A 8 -14.42 22.67 -18.67
N GLY A 9 -14.96 23.83 -19.09
CA GLY A 9 -14.62 24.41 -20.40
C GLY A 9 -13.14 24.78 -20.51
N LEU A 10 -12.54 25.30 -19.44
CA LEU A 10 -11.09 25.54 -19.39
C LEU A 10 -10.30 24.24 -19.60
N ILE A 11 -10.64 23.18 -18.87
CA ILE A 11 -9.96 21.88 -18.98
C ILE A 11 -10.02 21.34 -20.40
N GLU A 12 -11.18 21.42 -21.06
CA GLU A 12 -11.31 20.95 -22.44
C GLU A 12 -10.40 21.70 -23.41
N ARG A 13 -10.34 23.04 -23.28
CA ARG A 13 -9.48 23.87 -24.14
C ARG A 13 -8.00 23.59 -23.91
N GLU A 14 -7.56 23.55 -22.66
CA GLU A 14 -6.17 23.25 -22.31
C GLU A 14 -5.75 21.84 -22.73
N ALA A 15 -6.69 20.88 -22.73
CA ALA A 15 -6.45 19.52 -23.21
C ALA A 15 -6.55 19.38 -24.75
N GLY A 16 -6.97 20.42 -25.48
CA GLY A 16 -7.21 20.35 -26.93
C GLY A 16 -8.41 19.48 -27.32
N LEU A 17 -9.38 19.28 -26.42
CA LEU A 17 -10.54 18.42 -26.57
C LEU A 17 -11.87 19.18 -26.55
N GLU A 18 -11.84 20.47 -26.90
CA GLU A 18 -13.01 21.35 -26.86
C GLU A 18 -14.18 20.77 -27.66
N GLY A 19 -15.31 20.55 -26.96
CA GLY A 19 -16.51 20.00 -27.56
C GLY A 19 -16.44 18.50 -27.91
N LEU A 20 -15.35 17.79 -27.62
CA LEU A 20 -15.21 16.34 -27.89
C LEU A 20 -15.49 15.47 -26.66
N VAL A 21 -15.49 16.05 -25.45
CA VAL A 21 -15.64 15.29 -24.20
C VAL A 21 -17.12 14.97 -23.94
N VAL A 22 -17.48 13.69 -24.12
CA VAL A 22 -18.79 13.15 -23.74
C VAL A 22 -18.85 12.91 -22.23
N ARG A 23 -19.98 13.25 -21.60
CA ARG A 23 -20.18 13.10 -20.15
C ARG A 23 -21.43 12.29 -19.83
N PRO A 24 -21.43 10.96 -20.00
CA PRO A 24 -22.66 10.16 -20.03
C PRO A 24 -23.56 10.27 -18.79
N LEU A 25 -22.97 10.42 -17.60
CA LEU A 25 -23.76 10.53 -16.37
C LEU A 25 -24.42 11.91 -16.18
N SER A 26 -24.01 12.92 -16.94
CA SER A 26 -24.43 14.32 -16.77
C SER A 26 -24.73 15.04 -18.09
N ALA A 27 -24.86 14.32 -19.21
CA ALA A 27 -24.90 14.88 -20.56
C ALA A 27 -26.02 15.93 -20.73
N HIS A 28 -27.19 15.68 -20.15
CA HIS A 28 -28.33 16.61 -20.21
C HIS A 28 -28.15 17.91 -19.40
N LEU A 29 -27.05 18.05 -18.65
CA LEU A 29 -26.70 19.28 -17.92
C LEU A 29 -25.78 20.21 -18.72
N PHE A 30 -25.29 19.75 -19.88
CA PHE A 30 -24.36 20.47 -20.73
C PHE A 30 -24.90 20.61 -22.16
N GLN A 31 -24.28 21.53 -22.91
CA GLN A 31 -24.50 21.59 -24.36
C GLN A 31 -24.03 20.29 -25.02
N PRO A 32 -24.70 19.81 -26.09
CA PRO A 32 -24.28 18.61 -26.81
C PRO A 32 -22.85 18.73 -27.34
N SER A 33 -22.02 17.74 -27.02
CA SER A 33 -20.69 17.58 -27.62
C SER A 33 -20.80 17.23 -29.11
N ILE A 34 -19.70 17.39 -29.86
CA ILE A 34 -19.61 17.00 -31.27
C ILE A 34 -20.04 15.54 -31.46
N PRO A 35 -19.55 14.55 -30.69
CA PRO A 35 -20.02 13.17 -30.79
C PRO A 35 -21.53 12.98 -30.64
N GLU A 36 -22.19 13.80 -29.81
CA GLU A 36 -23.65 13.75 -29.62
C GLU A 36 -24.40 14.37 -30.81
N ARG A 37 -23.88 15.46 -31.37
CA ARG A 37 -24.50 16.14 -32.53
C ARG A 37 -24.35 15.35 -33.83
N GLU A 38 -23.19 14.74 -34.02
CA GLU A 38 -22.89 13.91 -35.18
C GLU A 38 -23.48 12.49 -35.06
N GLY A 39 -24.14 12.17 -33.95
CA GLY A 39 -24.80 10.89 -33.72
C GLY A 39 -23.86 9.71 -33.47
N TRP A 40 -22.59 9.95 -33.11
CA TRP A 40 -21.63 8.90 -32.76
C TRP A 40 -21.99 8.22 -31.43
N VAL A 41 -22.67 8.96 -30.56
CA VAL A 41 -23.22 8.48 -29.28
C VAL A 41 -24.67 8.96 -29.16
N ASP A 42 -25.53 8.07 -28.69
CA ASP A 42 -26.93 8.39 -28.43
C ASP A 42 -27.07 9.19 -27.12
N ARG A 43 -27.47 10.45 -27.25
CA ARG A 43 -27.68 11.35 -26.10
C ARG A 43 -28.89 10.96 -25.26
N GLU A 44 -29.91 10.35 -25.85
CA GLU A 44 -31.13 9.98 -25.12
C GLU A 44 -30.90 8.78 -24.18
N ALA A 45 -29.86 7.99 -24.42
CA ALA A 45 -29.42 6.94 -23.52
C ALA A 45 -28.61 7.45 -22.30
N MET A 46 -28.32 8.75 -22.22
CA MET A 46 -27.48 9.35 -21.18
C MET A 46 -28.31 9.91 -20.00
N MET A 47 -27.63 10.47 -18.99
CA MET A 47 -28.25 10.84 -17.71
C MET A 47 -28.04 12.30 -17.33
N ALA A 48 -28.75 12.74 -16.28
CA ALA A 48 -28.75 14.10 -15.76
C ALA A 48 -28.31 14.17 -14.28
N MET A 49 -27.34 13.34 -13.86
CA MET A 49 -26.88 13.30 -12.47
C MET A 49 -26.16 14.60 -12.09
N ARG A 50 -26.59 15.21 -10.98
CA ARG A 50 -25.98 16.44 -10.44
C ARG A 50 -25.79 16.39 -8.93
N GLY A 51 -24.84 17.18 -8.44
CA GLY A 51 -24.57 17.33 -7.01
C GLY A 51 -23.58 16.31 -6.47
N ARG A 52 -23.61 16.08 -5.14
CA ARG A 52 -22.67 15.18 -4.44
C ARG A 52 -23.28 13.85 -4.01
N SER A 53 -24.58 13.67 -4.24
CA SER A 53 -25.28 12.44 -3.87
C SER A 53 -24.79 11.31 -4.75
N ARG A 54 -24.40 10.19 -4.13
CA ARG A 54 -23.97 8.98 -4.82
C ARG A 54 -25.07 7.95 -4.97
N LYS A 55 -26.25 8.19 -4.36
CA LYS A 55 -27.40 7.28 -4.44
C LYS A 55 -27.75 6.90 -5.89
N PRO A 56 -27.82 7.85 -6.85
CA PRO A 56 -28.14 7.49 -8.23
C PRO A 56 -27.08 6.61 -8.91
N GLN A 57 -25.80 6.83 -8.60
CA GLN A 57 -24.69 6.03 -9.17
C GLN A 57 -24.68 4.61 -8.61
N ILE A 58 -24.93 4.47 -7.29
CA ILE A 58 -25.00 3.16 -6.63
C ILE A 58 -26.19 2.37 -7.16
N GLN A 59 -27.34 3.02 -7.35
CA GLN A 59 -28.51 2.39 -7.95
C GLN A 59 -28.24 1.94 -9.38
N LEU A 60 -27.65 2.79 -10.22
CA LEU A 60 -27.26 2.44 -11.57
C LEU A 60 -26.28 1.25 -11.60
N ALA A 61 -25.30 1.23 -10.69
CA ALA A 61 -24.37 0.11 -10.58
C ALA A 61 -25.11 -1.20 -10.27
N ALA A 62 -26.09 -1.19 -9.37
CA ALA A 62 -26.92 -2.36 -9.08
C ALA A 62 -27.75 -2.80 -10.30
N GLU A 63 -28.37 -1.86 -11.02
CA GLU A 63 -29.15 -2.13 -12.23
C GLU A 63 -28.28 -2.76 -13.34
N LEU A 64 -27.01 -2.37 -13.43
CA LEU A 64 -26.03 -2.91 -14.38
C LEU A 64 -25.33 -4.19 -13.90
N GLY A 65 -25.65 -4.70 -12.70
CA GLY A 65 -24.99 -5.87 -12.11
C GLY A 65 -23.51 -5.64 -11.71
N ILE A 66 -23.12 -4.38 -11.48
CA ILE A 66 -21.78 -3.99 -11.04
C ILE A 66 -21.71 -4.17 -9.51
N ASN A 67 -21.18 -5.31 -9.08
CA ASN A 67 -21.12 -5.69 -7.67
C ASN A 67 -19.90 -5.12 -6.92
N ASP A 68 -18.82 -4.77 -7.63
CA ASP A 68 -17.60 -4.18 -7.07
C ASP A 68 -17.58 -2.66 -7.30
N TYR A 69 -18.61 -1.95 -6.82
CA TYR A 69 -18.62 -0.49 -6.84
C TYR A 69 -17.62 0.02 -5.79
N PRO A 70 -16.47 0.59 -6.19
CA PRO A 70 -15.40 0.89 -5.26
C PRO A 70 -15.85 1.90 -4.22
N CYS A 71 -15.41 1.70 -2.97
CA CYS A 71 -15.67 2.68 -1.93
C CYS A 71 -15.04 4.03 -2.34
N PRO A 72 -15.84 5.11 -2.47
CA PRO A 72 -15.33 6.41 -2.89
C PRO A 72 -14.50 7.10 -1.80
N ALA A 73 -14.37 6.48 -0.63
CA ALA A 73 -13.52 6.91 0.47
C ALA A 73 -12.22 6.11 0.43
N GLY A 74 -11.12 6.79 0.15
CA GLY A 74 -9.78 6.19 0.15
C GLY A 74 -8.67 7.22 0.03
N GLY A 75 -8.96 8.38 -0.58
CA GLY A 75 -7.92 9.37 -0.90
C GLY A 75 -6.87 8.76 -1.85
N CYS A 76 -5.98 9.59 -2.37
CA CYS A 76 -4.81 9.05 -3.03
C CYS A 76 -3.76 8.76 -1.96
N LEU A 77 -3.19 7.55 -1.90
CA LEU A 77 -2.11 7.26 -0.95
C LEU A 77 -0.91 8.20 -1.13
N LEU A 78 -0.71 8.73 -2.34
CA LEU A 78 0.33 9.72 -2.63
C LEU A 78 0.09 11.10 -1.99
N THR A 79 -1.09 11.35 -1.42
CA THR A 79 -1.32 12.54 -0.60
C THR A 79 -0.97 12.32 0.87
N GLN A 80 -0.71 11.07 1.28
CA GLN A 80 -0.25 10.74 2.63
C GLN A 80 1.27 10.89 2.68
N ARG A 81 1.76 11.89 3.44
CA ARG A 81 3.20 12.23 3.53
C ARG A 81 4.07 11.02 3.86
N ASP A 82 3.63 10.18 4.79
CA ASP A 82 4.40 9.01 5.24
C ASP A 82 4.51 7.97 4.11
N PHE A 83 3.39 7.63 3.46
CA PHE A 83 3.42 6.69 2.32
C PHE A 83 4.25 7.22 1.15
N SER A 84 4.07 8.49 0.78
CA SER A 84 4.83 9.10 -0.32
C SER A 84 6.33 9.10 -0.05
N ARG A 85 6.75 9.36 1.20
CA ARG A 85 8.16 9.31 1.60
C ARG A 85 8.73 7.89 1.54
N ARG A 86 7.95 6.89 1.95
CA ARG A 86 8.34 5.47 1.84
C ARG A 86 8.50 5.06 0.38
N LEU A 87 7.55 5.44 -0.46
CA LEU A 87 7.57 5.15 -1.90
C LEU A 87 8.74 5.84 -2.60
N GLU A 88 9.02 7.11 -2.27
CA GLU A 88 10.16 7.83 -2.84
C GLU A 88 11.50 7.12 -2.56
N LEU A 89 11.67 6.56 -1.35
CA LEU A 89 12.88 5.81 -1.01
C LEU A 89 12.97 4.50 -1.76
N LEU A 90 11.86 3.76 -1.87
CA LEU A 90 11.80 2.55 -2.68
C LEU A 90 12.19 2.86 -4.14
N LEU A 91 11.62 3.91 -4.72
CA LEU A 91 11.89 4.31 -6.12
C LEU A 91 13.32 4.80 -6.35
N LYS A 92 14.03 5.23 -5.29
CA LYS A 92 15.46 5.56 -5.35
C LYS A 92 16.36 4.33 -5.33
N GLU A 93 15.92 3.25 -4.67
CA GLU A 93 16.61 1.97 -4.64
C GLU A 93 16.40 1.20 -5.95
N ASP A 94 15.15 1.15 -6.42
CA ASP A 94 14.73 0.47 -7.63
C ASP A 94 13.69 1.32 -8.38
N ALA A 95 13.99 1.71 -9.62
CA ALA A 95 13.08 2.52 -10.42
C ALA A 95 11.81 1.77 -10.85
N HIS A 96 11.82 0.43 -10.82
CA HIS A 96 10.72 -0.42 -11.26
C HIS A 96 10.43 -1.55 -10.24
N PRO A 97 10.11 -1.19 -8.99
CA PRO A 97 9.96 -2.17 -7.93
C PRO A 97 8.73 -3.06 -8.19
N PRO A 98 8.77 -4.34 -7.80
CA PRO A 98 7.61 -5.21 -7.88
C PRO A 98 6.40 -4.62 -7.15
N VAL A 99 5.20 -4.86 -7.69
CA VAL A 99 3.94 -4.37 -7.08
C VAL A 99 3.79 -4.87 -5.64
N ALA A 100 4.32 -6.06 -5.33
CA ALA A 100 4.33 -6.60 -3.97
C ALA A 100 5.10 -5.70 -2.99
N GLU A 101 6.22 -5.11 -3.41
CA GLU A 101 6.99 -4.18 -2.58
C GLU A 101 6.26 -2.87 -2.35
N ILE A 102 5.62 -2.32 -3.38
CA ILE A 102 4.81 -1.11 -3.23
C ILE A 102 3.66 -1.35 -2.25
N LYS A 103 3.01 -2.53 -2.32
CA LYS A 103 1.94 -2.91 -1.40
C LYS A 103 2.43 -3.08 0.04
N SER A 104 3.61 -3.65 0.25
CA SER A 104 4.16 -3.87 1.60
C SER A 104 4.45 -2.57 2.34
N LEU A 105 4.74 -1.46 1.65
CA LEU A 105 4.95 -0.13 2.25
C LEU A 105 3.73 0.38 3.05
N ARG A 106 2.53 -0.15 2.78
CA ARG A 106 1.29 0.21 3.49
C ARG A 106 1.15 -0.50 4.84
N LEU A 107 1.90 -1.57 5.04
CA LEU A 107 1.74 -2.50 6.15
C LEU A 107 2.81 -2.24 7.22
N GLY A 108 2.44 -2.47 8.47
CA GLY A 108 3.38 -2.48 9.57
C GLY A 108 4.10 -1.16 9.86
N ARG A 109 5.15 -1.29 10.66
CA ARG A 109 6.11 -0.26 11.00
C ARG A 109 7.34 -0.50 10.14
N LEU A 110 7.68 0.48 9.29
CA LEU A 110 8.86 0.40 8.43
C LEU A 110 10.05 1.05 9.13
N PHE A 111 11.11 0.27 9.31
CA PHE A 111 12.41 0.71 9.77
C PHE A 111 13.44 0.50 8.67
N PHE A 112 14.44 1.38 8.63
CA PHE A 112 15.68 1.12 7.90
C PHE A 112 16.72 0.65 8.90
N SER A 113 17.29 -0.52 8.65
CA SER A 113 18.46 -1.02 9.37
C SER A 113 19.66 -0.09 9.18
N SER A 114 20.68 -0.23 10.02
CA SER A 114 21.92 0.54 9.90
C SER A 114 22.68 0.26 8.59
N THR A 115 22.36 -0.84 7.91
CA THR A 115 22.95 -1.26 6.64
C THR A 115 22.11 -0.85 5.43
N GLY A 116 20.95 -0.22 5.64
CA GLY A 116 20.06 0.27 4.59
C GLY A 116 18.91 -0.66 4.21
N HIS A 117 18.89 -1.91 4.70
CA HIS A 117 17.77 -2.83 4.45
C HIS A 117 16.49 -2.37 5.14
N ARG A 118 15.35 -2.64 4.50
CA ARG A 118 14.00 -2.35 5.01
C ARG A 118 13.52 -3.48 5.92
N ILE A 119 13.14 -3.14 7.15
CA ILE A 119 12.56 -4.05 8.15
C ILE A 119 11.10 -3.63 8.39
N ILE A 120 10.16 -4.53 8.12
CA ILE A 120 8.72 -4.29 8.28
C ILE A 120 8.18 -5.14 9.43
N ILE A 121 7.61 -4.47 10.44
CA ILE A 121 7.04 -5.13 11.61
C ILE A 121 5.52 -4.93 11.63
N PRO A 122 4.72 -5.97 11.37
CA PRO A 122 3.27 -5.89 11.39
C PRO A 122 2.72 -5.36 12.72
N ARG A 123 1.56 -4.68 12.65
CA ARG A 123 0.86 -4.14 13.83
C ARG A 123 -0.19 -5.08 14.40
N ASN A 124 -0.70 -5.99 13.58
CA ASN A 124 -1.73 -6.96 13.92
C ASN A 124 -1.58 -8.22 13.04
N GLU A 125 -2.38 -9.24 13.33
CA GLU A 125 -2.33 -10.53 12.64
C GLU A 125 -2.73 -10.44 11.16
N GLU A 126 -3.66 -9.54 10.82
CA GLU A 126 -4.08 -9.33 9.42
C GLU A 126 -2.93 -8.78 8.57
N GLU A 127 -2.16 -7.83 9.11
CA GLU A 127 -0.95 -7.32 8.47
C GLU A 127 0.13 -8.39 8.37
N THR A 128 0.27 -9.27 9.38
CA THR A 128 1.20 -10.40 9.33
C THR A 128 0.89 -11.31 8.15
N ARG A 129 -0.35 -11.80 8.05
CA ARG A 129 -0.79 -12.66 6.95
C ARG A 129 -0.61 -11.96 5.59
N SER A 130 -0.95 -10.68 5.51
CA SER A 130 -0.79 -9.90 4.28
C SER A 130 0.68 -9.74 3.88
N LEU A 131 1.58 -9.51 4.84
CA LEU A 131 3.00 -9.38 4.59
C LEU A 131 3.63 -10.71 4.16
N GLU A 132 3.25 -11.82 4.78
CA GLU A 132 3.70 -13.16 4.40
C GLU A 132 3.31 -13.50 2.95
N LEU A 133 2.10 -13.14 2.52
CA LEU A 133 1.65 -13.30 1.13
C LEU A 133 2.37 -12.37 0.13
N LEU A 134 2.95 -11.26 0.61
CA LEU A 134 3.71 -10.30 -0.20
C LEU A 134 5.22 -10.53 -0.14
N ALA A 135 5.68 -11.51 0.65
CA ALA A 135 7.07 -11.90 0.71
C ALA A 135 7.55 -12.33 -0.69
N GLN A 136 8.76 -11.92 -1.05
CA GLN A 136 9.40 -12.24 -2.31
C GLN A 136 10.60 -13.16 -2.06
N PRO A 137 11.06 -13.92 -3.07
CA PRO A 137 12.30 -14.67 -2.96
C PRO A 137 13.44 -13.76 -2.51
N GLY A 138 14.21 -14.21 -1.51
CA GLY A 138 15.27 -13.44 -0.86
C GLY A 138 14.89 -12.76 0.44
N ASP A 139 13.61 -12.43 0.64
CA ASP A 139 13.16 -11.78 1.87
C ASP A 139 13.36 -12.72 3.08
N THR A 140 13.75 -12.15 4.22
CA THR A 140 13.85 -12.92 5.47
C THR A 140 12.63 -12.71 6.34
N LEU A 141 11.98 -13.81 6.74
CA LEU A 141 10.86 -13.82 7.68
C LEU A 141 11.38 -14.23 9.06
N MET A 142 10.88 -13.56 10.10
CA MET A 142 11.39 -13.69 11.45
C MET A 142 10.29 -13.59 12.50
N SER A 143 10.24 -14.51 13.45
CA SER A 143 9.26 -14.51 14.53
C SER A 143 9.82 -15.11 15.82
N ALA A 144 9.19 -14.79 16.96
CA ALA A 144 9.55 -15.41 18.23
C ALA A 144 9.11 -16.87 18.26
N GLU A 145 9.97 -17.77 18.76
CA GLU A 145 9.64 -19.20 18.90
C GLU A 145 8.88 -19.49 20.19
N ASP A 146 9.28 -18.84 21.28
CA ASP A 146 8.76 -19.10 22.62
C ASP A 146 7.56 -18.19 22.99
N HIS A 147 7.22 -17.23 22.14
CA HIS A 147 6.22 -16.19 22.42
C HIS A 147 5.35 -15.88 21.22
N THR A 148 4.09 -15.49 21.46
CA THR A 148 3.26 -14.92 20.39
C THR A 148 3.75 -13.52 20.02
N GLY A 149 3.86 -13.24 18.73
CA GLY A 149 4.35 -11.96 18.24
C GLY A 149 4.20 -11.81 16.73
N PRO A 150 4.57 -10.64 16.19
CA PRO A 150 4.51 -10.40 14.75
C PRO A 150 5.58 -11.21 14.00
N THR A 151 5.25 -11.67 12.79
CA THR A 151 6.28 -12.09 11.81
C THR A 151 6.86 -10.84 11.14
N THR A 152 8.08 -10.48 11.53
CA THR A 152 8.85 -9.40 10.90
C THR A 152 9.39 -9.85 9.55
N ILE A 153 9.37 -8.97 8.55
CA ILE A 153 9.95 -9.22 7.23
C ILE A 153 11.09 -8.22 6.96
N ILE A 154 12.24 -8.75 6.56
CA ILE A 154 13.37 -7.97 6.05
C ILE A 154 13.36 -8.10 4.53
N LYS A 155 13.28 -6.96 3.84
CA LYS A 155 13.22 -6.91 2.37
C LYS A 155 14.61 -6.93 1.74
N GLY A 156 14.77 -7.71 0.68
CA GLY A 156 15.97 -7.76 -0.16
C GLY A 156 16.87 -8.96 0.12
N ASN A 157 17.92 -9.09 -0.71
CA ASN A 157 18.91 -10.17 -0.66
C ASN A 157 20.14 -9.77 0.18
N ASP A 158 21.07 -10.71 0.36
CA ASP A 158 22.40 -10.47 0.96
C ASP A 158 22.34 -9.85 2.37
N ILE A 159 21.31 -10.22 3.13
CA ILE A 159 21.08 -9.70 4.48
C ILE A 159 22.21 -10.17 5.40
N ILE A 160 23.03 -9.21 5.84
CA ILE A 160 24.14 -9.50 6.75
C ILE A 160 23.66 -9.71 8.19
N ARG A 161 24.50 -10.38 8.98
CA ARG A 161 24.22 -10.71 10.39
C ARG A 161 23.77 -9.52 11.24
N ARG A 162 24.37 -8.34 11.04
CA ARG A 162 23.99 -7.12 11.77
C ARG A 162 22.52 -6.72 11.54
N THR A 163 22.02 -6.84 10.31
CA THR A 163 20.62 -6.56 9.97
C THR A 163 19.69 -7.57 10.65
N LEU A 164 20.08 -8.84 10.69
CA LEU A 164 19.33 -9.89 11.37
C LEU A 164 19.24 -9.60 12.88
N GLU A 165 20.35 -9.21 13.51
CA GLU A 165 20.39 -8.85 14.93
C GLU A 165 19.49 -7.64 15.25
N GLU A 166 19.51 -6.60 14.40
CA GLU A 166 18.64 -5.44 14.54
C GLU A 166 17.15 -5.81 14.39
N ALA A 167 16.82 -6.60 13.36
CA ALA A 167 15.46 -7.06 13.13
C ALA A 167 14.97 -7.97 14.27
N ALA A 168 15.82 -8.85 14.81
CA ALA A 168 15.49 -9.76 15.89
C ALA A 168 15.20 -9.00 17.19
N ALA A 169 16.04 -8.01 17.53
CA ALA A 169 15.82 -7.14 18.68
C ALA A 169 14.50 -6.36 18.56
N LEU A 170 14.21 -5.82 17.37
CA LEU A 170 12.93 -5.15 17.13
C LEU A 170 11.75 -6.12 17.23
N THR A 171 11.86 -7.33 16.68
CA THR A 171 10.82 -8.38 16.75
C THR A 171 10.51 -8.73 18.19
N ALA A 172 11.54 -8.97 19.01
CA ALA A 172 11.42 -9.26 20.44
C ALA A 172 10.70 -8.13 21.20
N ARG A 173 10.99 -6.86 20.87
CA ARG A 173 10.32 -5.69 21.45
C ARG A 173 8.82 -5.65 21.16
N TYR A 174 8.40 -6.00 19.94
CA TYR A 174 7.00 -5.86 19.51
C TYR A 174 6.17 -7.13 19.74
N GLY A 175 6.77 -8.21 20.25
CA GLY A 175 6.09 -9.42 20.69
C GLY A 175 5.66 -9.42 22.16
N GLN A 176 5.11 -10.54 22.62
CA GLN A 176 4.70 -10.71 24.02
C GLN A 176 5.87 -10.91 25.00
N GLY A 177 7.02 -11.42 24.55
CA GLY A 177 8.24 -11.56 25.36
C GLY A 177 8.99 -10.24 25.63
N ARG A 178 8.35 -9.08 25.44
CA ARG A 178 9.00 -7.75 25.50
C ARG A 178 9.56 -7.35 26.86
N ASP A 179 9.11 -8.03 27.92
CA ASP A 179 9.52 -7.79 29.30
C ASP A 179 10.58 -8.80 29.78
N GLU A 180 11.01 -9.72 28.92
CA GLU A 180 12.08 -10.68 29.20
C GLU A 180 13.48 -10.09 28.92
N GLU A 181 14.51 -10.73 29.47
CA GLU A 181 15.91 -10.35 29.21
C GLU A 181 16.36 -10.72 27.79
N SER A 182 15.93 -11.90 27.32
CA SER A 182 16.25 -12.48 26.03
C SER A 182 15.07 -13.29 25.50
N VAL A 183 14.80 -13.19 24.19
CA VAL A 183 13.76 -13.93 23.49
C VAL A 183 14.40 -14.73 22.35
N LYS A 184 14.02 -16.00 22.20
CA LYS A 184 14.43 -16.83 21.06
C LYS A 184 13.66 -16.45 19.80
N ILE A 185 14.39 -16.08 18.77
CA ILE A 185 13.88 -15.68 17.47
C ILE A 185 14.29 -16.72 16.43
N GLY A 186 13.30 -17.26 15.72
CA GLY A 186 13.49 -18.09 14.55
C GLY A 186 13.38 -17.23 13.29
N TYR A 187 14.23 -17.49 12.30
CA TYR A 187 14.10 -16.85 10.98
C TYR A 187 14.35 -17.83 9.85
N SER A 188 13.78 -17.51 8.69
CA SER A 188 13.88 -18.28 7.46
C SER A 188 13.99 -17.34 6.27
N ILE A 189 14.83 -17.69 5.31
CA ILE A 189 14.97 -16.94 4.06
C ILE A 189 13.94 -17.50 3.07
N GLY A 190 13.12 -16.62 2.49
CA GLY A 190 12.15 -16.98 1.46
C GLY A 190 12.87 -17.50 0.22
N GLY A 191 12.66 -18.78 -0.08
CA GLY A 191 13.18 -19.45 -1.28
C GLY A 191 12.05 -19.98 -2.15
N ASP A 192 12.32 -20.13 -3.45
CA ASP A 192 11.43 -20.74 -4.43
C ASP A 192 11.28 -22.25 -4.15
N GLY A 193 10.50 -22.62 -3.13
CA GLY A 193 10.06 -24.00 -2.89
C GLY A 193 10.67 -24.70 -1.67
N GLU A 194 9.77 -25.08 -0.74
CA GLU A 194 9.79 -26.28 0.11
C GLU A 194 11.12 -26.80 0.72
N THR A 195 11.96 -25.95 1.31
CA THR A 195 12.56 -26.16 2.66
C THR A 195 13.40 -24.93 2.96
N SER A 196 12.79 -23.93 3.59
CA SER A 196 13.57 -22.82 4.12
C SER A 196 14.26 -23.28 5.40
N ASP A 197 15.59 -23.33 5.37
CA ASP A 197 16.38 -23.59 6.58
C ASP A 197 15.95 -22.61 7.67
N ARG A 198 15.53 -23.16 8.81
CA ARG A 198 15.10 -22.37 9.97
C ARG A 198 16.29 -22.17 10.88
N PHE A 199 16.77 -20.94 10.94
CA PHE A 199 17.86 -20.52 11.81
C PHE A 199 17.30 -19.94 13.10
N ARG A 200 18.12 -19.91 14.14
CA ARG A 200 17.76 -19.41 15.47
C ARG A 200 18.78 -18.43 15.98
N MET A 201 18.30 -17.42 16.69
CA MET A 201 19.13 -16.48 17.42
C MET A 201 18.41 -15.98 18.67
N GLU A 202 19.18 -15.42 19.59
CA GLU A 202 18.66 -14.75 20.77
C GLU A 202 18.68 -13.24 20.57
N ALA A 203 17.65 -12.57 21.07
CA ALA A 203 17.51 -11.12 20.94
C ALA A 203 16.97 -10.50 22.22
N SER A 204 17.53 -9.34 22.60
CA SER A 204 17.09 -8.60 23.78
C SER A 204 15.99 -7.58 23.43
N PRO A 205 14.81 -7.62 24.07
CA PRO A 205 13.81 -6.57 23.94
C PRO A 205 14.28 -5.17 24.39
N ALA A 206 15.23 -5.10 25.33
CA ALA A 206 15.84 -3.84 25.76
C ALA A 206 16.63 -3.18 24.62
N GLU A 207 17.37 -3.98 23.85
CA GLU A 207 18.06 -3.50 22.65
C GLU A 207 17.06 -3.04 21.58
N GLY A 208 15.97 -3.79 21.38
CA GLY A 208 14.89 -3.37 20.48
C GLY A 208 14.25 -2.03 20.89
N ARG A 209 14.20 -1.73 22.19
CA ARG A 209 13.75 -0.43 22.71
C ARG A 209 14.67 0.70 22.27
N ARG A 210 15.98 0.51 22.40
CA ARG A 210 17.02 1.44 21.94
C ARG A 210 16.99 1.64 20.42
N LEU A 211 16.96 0.54 19.67
CA LEU A 211 16.98 0.57 18.21
C LEU A 211 15.78 1.27 17.60
N ALA A 212 14.55 1.07 18.12
CA ALA A 212 13.41 1.78 17.52
C ALA A 212 13.33 3.28 17.88
N SER A 213 14.24 3.80 18.72
CA SER A 213 14.49 5.25 18.83
C SER A 213 15.66 5.74 17.95
N GLU A 214 16.65 4.88 17.69
CA GLU A 214 17.85 5.23 16.91
C GLU A 214 17.63 5.07 15.40
N LEU A 215 16.98 3.99 14.99
CA LEU A 215 16.74 3.67 13.60
C LEU A 215 15.67 4.59 13.02
N LYS A 216 15.89 4.98 11.77
CA LYS A 216 14.98 5.84 11.03
C LYS A 216 13.65 5.10 10.80
N ARG A 217 12.64 5.52 11.55
CA ARG A 217 11.25 5.08 11.37
C ARG A 217 10.55 5.97 10.35
N LEU A 218 9.86 5.35 9.40
CA LEU A 218 9.00 6.02 8.42
C LEU A 218 7.54 5.61 8.58
#